data_AF-A0A2K0UQB5-F1
#
_entry.id   AF-A0A2K0UQB5-F1
#
_cell.length_a   1.000
_cell.length_b   1.000
_cell.length_c   1.000
_cell.angle_alpha   90.00
_cell.angle_beta   90.00
_cell.angle_gamma   90.00
#
_symmetry.space_group_name_H-M   'P 1'
#
loop_
_entity.id
_entity.type
_entity.pdbx_description
1 polymer ?
#
loop_
_entity_poly.entity_id
_entity_poly.type
_entity_poly.pdbx_seq_one_letter_code
_entity_poly.pdbx_strand_id
1 'polypeptide(L)'
;MDKTRPSLVWVDTKKDKYEVEPYFHPVLDQLLHIPGNEYIRRDLRQVRGNVLRGRPSTQDTLNLWFLDPDVPPRNITTNKEIHSTIPTLIGDTWGDFIWKGPVVAVMRKGTGFEPRHSTDITLTAYRDAIDYLGYYRDIIGSIIEPGQEDHFSKLVLADRISKVVGVRINCLRDQINR
;
A
#
# COMPACT_ATOMS: atom_id res chain seq x y z
N MET A 1 -8.52 -9.86 15.06
CA MET A 1 -8.09 -9.88 13.64
C MET A 1 -6.78 -10.63 13.55
N ASP A 2 -6.66 -11.53 12.57
CA ASP A 2 -5.39 -12.17 12.24
C ASP A 2 -4.47 -11.10 11.64
N LYS A 3 -3.43 -10.69 12.39
CA LYS A 3 -2.49 -9.63 11.99
C LYS A 3 -1.41 -10.13 11.03
N THR A 4 -1.44 -11.40 10.65
CA THR A 4 -0.41 -12.03 9.81
C THR A 4 -0.72 -11.94 8.32
N ARG A 5 -1.94 -11.51 7.95
CA ARG A 5 -2.42 -11.48 6.58
C ARG A 5 -2.93 -10.09 6.17
N PRO A 6 -2.84 -9.71 4.89
CA PRO A 6 -3.56 -8.56 4.36
C PRO A 6 -5.05 -8.71 4.64
N SER A 7 -5.69 -7.66 5.16
CA SER A 7 -7.12 -7.67 5.47
C SER A 7 -7.73 -6.31 5.18
N LEU A 8 -9.00 -6.33 4.76
CA LEU A 8 -9.82 -5.13 4.70
C LEU A 8 -10.39 -4.88 6.10
N VAL A 9 -10.12 -3.70 6.64
CA VAL A 9 -10.52 -3.33 8.01
C VAL A 9 -11.22 -1.99 7.99
N TRP A 10 -12.22 -1.80 8.85
CA TRP A 10 -12.78 -0.48 9.09
C TRP A 10 -11.74 0.37 9.81
N VAL A 11 -11.47 1.56 9.26
CA VAL A 11 -10.55 2.54 9.85
C VAL A 11 -11.37 3.70 10.35
N ASP A 12 -11.43 3.87 11.67
CA ASP A 12 -12.08 5.03 12.27
C ASP A 12 -11.37 6.32 11.84
N THR A 13 -12.12 7.40 11.72
CA THR A 13 -11.55 8.72 11.46
C THR A 13 -11.98 9.73 12.51
N LYS A 14 -11.11 10.68 12.82
CA LYS A 14 -11.38 11.75 13.80
C LYS A 14 -11.08 13.10 13.18
N LYS A 15 -11.88 14.10 13.55
CA LYS A 15 -11.60 15.50 13.22
C LYS A 15 -10.37 15.96 13.99
N ASP A 16 -9.41 16.60 13.33
CA ASP A 16 -8.34 17.29 14.04
C ASP A 16 -8.90 18.56 14.71
N LYS A 17 -8.57 18.73 15.99
CA LYS A 17 -8.97 19.92 16.77
C LYS A 17 -8.14 21.16 16.43
N TYR A 18 -6.97 20.98 15.79
CA TYR A 18 -6.06 22.06 15.43
C TYR A 18 -6.25 22.58 14.00
N GLU A 19 -7.03 21.88 13.17
CA GLU A 19 -7.29 22.29 11.81
C GLU A 19 -8.50 23.23 11.71
N VAL A 20 -8.32 24.31 10.95
CA VAL A 20 -9.36 25.33 10.71
C VAL A 20 -10.52 24.73 9.90
N GLU A 21 -10.21 23.90 8.92
CA GLU A 21 -11.21 23.12 8.19
C GLU A 21 -11.33 21.70 8.79
N PRO A 22 -12.52 21.08 8.77
CA PRO A 22 -12.71 19.75 9.33
C PRO A 22 -12.12 18.67 8.40
N TYR A 23 -10.84 18.35 8.56
CA TYR A 23 -10.29 17.13 7.96
C TYR A 23 -10.43 15.94 8.90
N PHE A 24 -10.65 14.77 8.30
CA PHE A 24 -10.79 13.51 9.00
C PHE A 24 -9.51 12.70 8.85
N HIS A 25 -8.78 12.52 9.96
CA HIS A 25 -7.57 11.73 10.00
C HIS A 25 -7.87 10.30 10.45
N PRO A 26 -7.29 9.28 9.79
CA PRO A 26 -7.47 7.90 10.19
C PRO A 26 -6.82 7.65 11.56
N VAL A 27 -7.50 6.87 12.39
CA VAL A 27 -7.00 6.41 13.69
C VAL A 27 -6.14 5.18 13.45
N LEU A 28 -4.83 5.36 13.44
CA LEU A 28 -3.87 4.33 13.01
C LEU A 28 -3.18 3.59 14.17
N ASP A 29 -3.35 4.03 15.41
CA ASP A 29 -2.59 3.53 16.57
C ASP A 29 -2.63 2.01 16.68
N GLN A 30 -3.81 1.41 16.62
CA GLN A 30 -3.95 -0.04 16.77
C GLN A 30 -3.53 -0.83 15.53
N LEU A 31 -3.62 -0.19 14.34
CA LEU A 31 -3.36 -0.83 13.05
C LEU A 31 -1.86 -0.86 12.72
N LEU A 32 -1.13 0.19 13.11
CA LEU A 32 0.32 0.30 12.88
C LEU A 32 1.15 -0.17 14.10
N HIS A 33 0.53 -0.51 15.23
CA HIS A 33 1.26 -0.97 16.40
C HIS A 33 1.83 -2.39 16.24
N ILE A 34 3.14 -2.53 16.46
CA ILE A 34 3.84 -3.81 16.59
C ILE A 34 4.03 -4.12 18.08
N PRO A 35 3.43 -5.21 18.61
CA PRO A 35 3.59 -5.60 20.01
C PRO A 35 5.05 -5.71 20.45
N GLY A 36 5.36 -5.21 21.64
CA GLY A 36 6.72 -5.20 22.19
C GLY A 36 7.60 -4.05 21.70
N ASN A 37 7.04 -3.09 20.97
CA ASN A 37 7.68 -1.82 20.63
C ASN A 37 6.96 -0.66 21.33
N GLU A 38 7.72 0.37 21.67
CA GLU A 38 7.17 1.67 22.04
C GLU A 38 6.53 2.36 20.82
N TYR A 39 6.02 3.57 20.99
CA TYR A 39 5.49 4.34 19.88
C TYR A 39 6.58 4.56 18.83
N ILE A 40 6.35 4.03 17.62
CA ILE A 40 7.16 4.30 16.44
C ILE A 40 6.43 5.38 15.64
N ARG A 41 7.18 6.40 15.22
CA ARG A 41 6.66 7.47 14.38
C ARG A 41 6.05 6.89 13.10
N ARG A 42 5.09 7.61 12.52
CA ARG A 42 4.45 7.24 11.25
C ARG A 42 5.01 8.09 10.13
N ASP A 43 5.15 7.48 8.97
CA ASP A 43 5.39 8.17 7.71
C ASP A 43 4.20 7.93 6.75
N LEU A 44 4.06 8.82 5.78
CA LEU A 44 2.96 8.87 4.83
C LEU A 44 3.51 9.02 3.41
N ARG A 45 3.07 8.13 2.51
CA ARG A 45 3.25 8.29 1.06
C ARG A 45 1.90 8.50 0.39
N GLN A 46 1.83 9.52 -0.46
CA GLN A 46 0.66 9.78 -1.30
C GLN A 46 0.92 9.15 -2.66
N VAL A 47 0.04 8.26 -3.09
CA VAL A 47 0.07 7.63 -4.42
C VAL A 47 -0.97 8.34 -5.27
N ARG A 48 -0.50 9.01 -6.32
CA ARG A 48 -1.34 9.82 -7.22
C ARG A 48 -1.68 9.13 -8.53
N GLY A 49 -1.15 7.94 -8.77
CA GLY A 49 -1.25 7.26 -10.06
C GLY A 49 -0.57 5.90 -10.03
N ASN A 50 -0.88 5.09 -11.03
CA ASN A 50 -0.21 3.83 -11.32
C ASN A 50 -0.07 3.68 -12.84
N VAL A 51 1.15 3.93 -13.30
CA VAL A 51 1.47 3.93 -14.73
C VAL A 51 1.46 2.53 -15.35
N LEU A 52 1.65 1.47 -14.56
CA LEU A 52 1.47 0.08 -15.02
C LEU A 52 0.06 -0.19 -15.51
N ARG A 53 -0.90 0.62 -15.08
CA ARG A 53 -2.33 0.49 -15.42
C ARG A 53 -2.79 1.55 -16.41
N GLY A 54 -1.86 2.28 -17.02
CA GLY A 54 -2.19 3.40 -17.92
C GLY A 54 -2.84 4.59 -17.21
N ARG A 55 -2.66 4.71 -15.89
CA ARG A 55 -3.22 5.81 -15.08
C ARG A 55 -2.11 6.64 -14.44
N PRO A 56 -1.53 7.61 -15.15
CA PRO A 56 -0.50 8.48 -14.57
C PRO A 56 -1.03 9.38 -13.45
N SER A 57 -2.35 9.60 -13.40
CA SER A 57 -3.03 10.33 -12.34
C SER A 57 -4.32 9.63 -11.90
N THR A 58 -4.77 9.92 -10.68
CA THR A 58 -6.06 9.52 -10.10
C THR A 58 -6.86 10.75 -9.70
N GLN A 59 -8.18 10.62 -9.63
CA GLN A 59 -9.07 11.69 -9.13
C GLN A 59 -9.04 11.81 -7.60
N ASP A 60 -8.71 10.71 -6.93
CA ASP A 60 -8.61 10.60 -5.48
C ASP A 60 -7.18 10.20 -5.09
N THR A 61 -6.68 10.72 -3.99
CA THR A 61 -5.35 10.38 -3.47
C THR A 61 -5.41 9.10 -2.64
N LEU A 62 -4.52 8.16 -2.91
CA LEU A 62 -4.29 7.01 -2.06
C LEU A 62 -3.18 7.34 -1.05
N ASN A 63 -3.49 7.29 0.25
CA ASN A 63 -2.52 7.48 1.31
C ASN A 63 -2.05 6.12 1.84
N LEU A 64 -0.75 5.87 1.78
CA LEU A 64 -0.08 4.72 2.38
C LEU A 64 0.60 5.16 3.66
N TRP A 65 0.08 4.69 4.78
CA TRP A 65 0.64 4.93 6.10
C TRP A 65 1.46 3.73 6.54
N PHE A 66 2.64 4.01 7.09
CA PHE A 66 3.53 2.99 7.59
C PHE A 66 4.37 3.52 8.75
N LEU A 67 5.10 2.63 9.41
CA LEU A 67 6.03 3.00 10.46
C LEU A 67 7.29 3.61 9.88
N ASP A 68 7.82 4.62 10.56
CA ASP A 68 9.06 5.32 10.20
C ASP A 68 10.17 4.31 9.85
N PRO A 69 10.66 4.31 8.60
CA PRO A 69 11.65 3.35 8.14
C PRO A 69 13.00 3.50 8.84
N ASP A 70 13.29 4.68 9.41
CA ASP A 70 14.56 4.98 10.09
C ASP A 70 14.60 4.41 11.53
N VAL A 71 13.47 3.94 12.05
CA VAL A 71 13.37 3.35 13.40
C VAL A 71 13.21 1.84 13.28
N PRO A 72 14.27 1.03 13.41
CA PRO A 72 14.19 -0.42 13.22
C PRO A 72 13.34 -1.06 14.33
N PRO A 73 12.15 -1.61 14.00
CA PRO A 73 11.27 -2.22 14.97
C PRO A 73 11.77 -3.59 15.42
N ARG A 74 11.57 -3.91 16.69
CA ARG A 74 11.74 -5.26 17.23
C ARG A 74 10.57 -6.14 16.80
N ASN A 75 10.81 -7.44 16.66
CA ASN A 75 9.77 -8.46 16.39
C ASN A 75 8.93 -8.21 15.13
N ILE A 76 9.49 -7.52 14.13
CA ILE A 76 8.78 -7.32 12.87
C ILE A 76 8.71 -8.61 12.10
N THR A 77 7.49 -9.01 11.77
CA THR A 77 7.25 -10.20 10.96
C THR A 77 6.99 -9.75 9.53
N THR A 78 7.76 -10.28 8.58
CA THR A 78 7.48 -10.08 7.15
C THR A 78 6.12 -10.68 6.81
N ASN A 79 5.29 -9.92 6.10
CA ASN A 79 4.02 -10.44 5.59
C ASN A 79 4.30 -11.49 4.49
N LYS A 80 4.30 -12.76 4.87
CA LYS A 80 4.57 -13.88 3.96
C LYS A 80 3.52 -14.03 2.87
N GLU A 81 2.28 -13.56 3.06
CA GLU A 81 1.24 -13.64 2.02
C GLU A 81 1.54 -12.66 0.87
N ILE A 82 2.12 -11.50 1.20
CA ILE A 82 2.58 -10.52 0.21
C ILE A 82 3.91 -10.96 -0.42
N HIS A 83 4.86 -11.43 0.39
CA HIS A 83 6.26 -11.61 -0.02
C HIS A 83 6.75 -13.06 -0.19
N SER A 84 5.97 -14.09 0.16
CA SER A 84 6.46 -15.49 0.23
C SER A 84 5.48 -16.59 -0.22
N THR A 85 4.30 -16.25 -0.74
CA THR A 85 3.43 -17.22 -1.46
C THR A 85 4.07 -17.57 -2.81
N ILE A 86 3.96 -18.76 -3.39
CA ILE A 86 4.41 -18.99 -4.79
C ILE A 86 3.15 -19.12 -5.67
N PRO A 87 3.00 -18.30 -6.74
CA PRO A 87 3.80 -17.12 -7.06
C PRO A 87 3.47 -15.99 -6.08
N THR A 88 4.49 -15.30 -5.62
CA THR A 88 4.36 -14.26 -4.58
C THR A 88 3.61 -13.09 -5.20
N LEU A 89 2.64 -12.51 -4.48
CA LEU A 89 2.00 -11.27 -4.93
C LEU A 89 3.04 -10.17 -5.21
N ILE A 90 4.15 -10.14 -4.45
CA ILE A 90 5.23 -9.15 -4.55
C ILE A 90 6.65 -9.73 -4.71
N GLY A 91 6.96 -10.97 -4.35
CA GLY A 91 8.34 -11.51 -4.47
C GLY A 91 8.89 -11.68 -5.91
N ASP A 92 8.06 -11.63 -6.95
CA ASP A 92 8.48 -11.49 -8.36
C ASP A 92 8.53 -10.01 -8.82
N THR A 93 8.30 -9.07 -7.90
CA THR A 93 8.39 -7.64 -8.19
C THR A 93 9.81 -7.14 -7.98
N TRP A 94 10.14 -6.08 -8.72
CA TRP A 94 11.49 -5.54 -8.86
C TRP A 94 11.86 -4.53 -7.76
N GLY A 95 11.07 -4.46 -6.67
CA GLY A 95 11.38 -3.61 -5.54
C GLY A 95 12.64 -4.09 -4.84
N ASP A 96 13.65 -3.23 -4.73
CA ASP A 96 14.90 -3.51 -4.01
C ASP A 96 14.68 -3.63 -2.48
N PHE A 97 13.47 -3.28 -2.02
CA PHE A 97 13.10 -3.25 -0.60
C PHE A 97 11.86 -4.10 -0.32
N ILE A 98 11.97 -4.99 0.65
CA ILE A 98 10.84 -5.78 1.16
C ILE A 98 10.24 -5.03 2.34
N TRP A 99 9.01 -4.53 2.17
CA TRP A 99 8.31 -3.84 3.25
C TRP A 99 8.06 -4.79 4.42
N LYS A 100 8.62 -4.44 5.59
CA LYS A 100 8.43 -5.19 6.83
C LYS A 100 7.41 -4.42 7.66
N GLY A 101 6.43 -5.14 8.23
CA GLY A 101 5.46 -4.56 9.17
C GLY A 101 4.15 -4.08 8.56
N PRO A 102 3.30 -3.44 9.38
CA PRO A 102 1.96 -3.05 8.97
C PRO A 102 2.00 -1.85 8.01
N VAL A 103 1.17 -1.93 6.98
CA VAL A 103 0.85 -0.83 6.07
C VAL A 103 -0.65 -0.63 6.10
N VAL A 104 -1.10 0.62 6.19
CA VAL A 104 -2.52 0.98 6.11
C VAL A 104 -2.74 1.87 4.91
N ALA A 105 -3.54 1.38 3.97
CA ALA A 105 -3.96 2.13 2.79
C ALA A 105 -5.32 2.79 3.06
N VAL A 106 -5.42 4.12 2.87
CA VAL A 106 -6.66 4.89 3.03
C VAL A 106 -6.84 5.78 1.80
N MET A 107 -8.03 5.82 1.22
CA MET A 107 -8.33 6.75 0.13
C MET A 107 -8.84 8.09 0.68
N ARG A 108 -8.45 9.18 0.03
CA ARG A 108 -8.96 10.53 0.29
C ARG A 108 -9.51 11.14 -0.98
N LYS A 109 -10.69 11.74 -0.88
CA LYS A 109 -11.40 12.34 -2.02
C LYS A 109 -10.71 13.59 -2.53
N GLY A 110 -10.44 13.62 -3.83
CA GLY A 110 -9.77 14.73 -4.52
C GLY A 110 -8.26 14.55 -4.66
N THR A 111 -7.66 15.39 -5.52
CA THR A 111 -6.23 15.38 -5.84
C THR A 111 -5.49 16.50 -5.13
N GLY A 112 -4.33 16.22 -4.52
CA GLY A 112 -3.47 17.24 -3.91
C GLY A 112 -2.74 16.74 -2.67
N PHE A 113 -2.06 17.66 -1.99
CA PHE A 113 -1.34 17.36 -0.74
C PHE A 113 -2.28 17.23 0.47
N GLU A 114 -3.49 17.81 0.42
CA GLU A 114 -4.47 17.80 1.52
C GLU A 114 -5.93 17.51 1.07
N PRO A 115 -6.22 16.36 0.47
CA PRO A 115 -7.59 15.99 0.08
C PRO A 115 -8.50 15.83 1.31
N ARG A 116 -9.70 16.43 1.31
CA ARG A 116 -10.41 16.78 2.56
C ARG A 116 -11.04 15.62 3.33
N HIS A 117 -11.55 14.61 2.62
CA HIS A 117 -12.39 13.57 3.23
C HIS A 117 -11.83 12.17 2.95
N SER A 118 -11.77 11.34 3.98
CA SER A 118 -11.53 9.90 3.81
C SER A 118 -12.71 9.28 3.07
N THR A 119 -12.44 8.33 2.20
CA THR A 119 -13.44 7.58 1.42
C THR A 119 -13.10 6.10 1.42
N ASP A 120 -14.09 5.28 1.08
CA ASP A 120 -13.89 3.84 0.96
C ASP A 120 -12.81 3.52 -0.07
N ILE A 121 -11.98 2.53 0.25
CA ILE A 121 -10.96 2.05 -0.67
C ILE A 121 -11.61 1.27 -1.82
N THR A 122 -11.17 1.56 -3.04
CA THR A 122 -11.58 0.78 -4.22
C THR A 122 -10.64 -0.42 -4.41
N LEU A 123 -11.12 -1.48 -5.07
CA LEU A 123 -10.25 -2.60 -5.50
C LEU A 123 -9.06 -2.12 -6.33
N THR A 124 -9.28 -1.07 -7.10
CA THR A 124 -8.27 -0.38 -7.88
C THR A 124 -7.18 0.21 -6.98
N ALA A 125 -7.55 0.99 -5.97
CA ALA A 125 -6.60 1.59 -5.05
C ALA A 125 -5.90 0.56 -4.16
N TYR A 126 -6.58 -0.52 -3.78
CA TYR A 126 -5.96 -1.66 -3.12
C TYR A 126 -4.84 -2.26 -3.98
N ARG A 127 -5.10 -2.48 -5.28
CA ARG A 127 -4.05 -2.96 -6.19
C ARG A 127 -2.93 -1.94 -6.39
N ASP A 128 -3.25 -0.65 -6.46
CA ASP A 128 -2.24 0.40 -6.56
C ASP A 128 -1.35 0.45 -5.31
N ALA A 129 -1.89 0.17 -4.11
CA ALA A 129 -1.09 0.02 -2.89
C ALA A 129 -0.13 -1.17 -2.95
N ILE A 130 -0.60 -2.33 -3.45
CA ILE A 130 0.23 -3.53 -3.62
C ILE A 130 1.32 -3.28 -4.67
N ASP A 131 0.96 -2.72 -5.82
CA ASP A 131 1.91 -2.39 -6.88
C ASP A 131 2.93 -1.35 -6.34
N TYR A 132 2.50 -0.34 -5.58
CA TYR A 132 3.42 0.64 -4.99
C TYR A 132 4.51 -0.02 -4.15
N LEU A 133 4.11 -0.91 -3.24
CA LEU A 133 5.02 -1.62 -2.35
C LEU A 133 5.94 -2.58 -3.11
N GLY A 134 5.45 -3.22 -4.17
CA GLY A 134 6.27 -4.14 -4.97
C GLY A 134 7.25 -3.46 -5.90
N TYR A 135 7.01 -2.21 -6.27
CA TYR A 135 7.93 -1.42 -7.08
C TYR A 135 8.69 -0.37 -6.27
N TYR A 136 8.68 -0.50 -4.94
CA TYR A 136 9.38 0.41 -4.05
C TYR A 136 10.89 0.18 -4.09
N ARG A 137 11.64 1.25 -4.31
CA ARG A 137 13.09 1.31 -4.16
C ARG A 137 13.44 2.26 -3.03
N ASP A 138 14.38 1.83 -2.19
CA ASP A 138 14.83 2.63 -1.06
C ASP A 138 15.32 4.01 -1.54
N ILE A 139 15.03 5.06 -0.76
CA ILE A 139 15.36 6.47 -1.03
C ILE A 139 14.63 7.09 -2.24
N ILE A 140 14.23 6.30 -3.23
CA ILE A 140 13.61 6.76 -4.50
C ILE A 140 12.08 6.76 -4.42
N GLY A 141 11.50 5.80 -3.68
CA GLY A 141 10.06 5.56 -3.69
C GLY A 141 9.66 4.53 -4.75
N SER A 142 8.37 4.51 -5.11
CA SER A 142 7.88 3.54 -6.09
C SER A 142 8.09 4.03 -7.52
N ILE A 143 8.76 3.23 -8.35
CA ILE A 143 9.07 3.60 -9.74
C ILE A 143 7.84 3.72 -10.66
N ILE A 144 6.68 3.29 -10.17
CA ILE A 144 5.40 3.36 -10.89
C ILE A 144 4.59 4.63 -10.56
N GLU A 145 5.08 5.47 -9.65
CA GLU A 145 4.47 6.72 -9.22
C GLU A 145 5.31 7.89 -9.75
N PRO A 146 4.71 8.89 -10.41
CA PRO A 146 4.99 9.45 -11.76
C PRO A 146 6.45 9.49 -12.30
N GLY A 147 7.34 8.61 -11.87
CA GLY A 147 8.72 8.45 -12.28
C GLY A 147 8.86 7.72 -13.61
N GLN A 148 7.99 8.01 -14.58
CA GLN A 148 8.09 7.50 -15.95
C GLN A 148 9.31 8.03 -16.69
N GLU A 149 9.91 9.12 -16.22
CA GLU A 149 11.03 9.76 -16.91
C GLU A 149 12.37 9.06 -16.66
N ASP A 150 12.51 8.33 -15.55
CA ASP A 150 13.71 7.58 -15.24
C ASP A 150 13.89 6.38 -16.18
N HIS A 151 15.13 6.16 -16.63
CA HIS A 151 15.46 5.12 -17.60
C HIS A 151 15.16 3.72 -17.07
N PHE A 152 15.43 3.48 -15.79
CA PHE A 152 15.21 2.18 -15.17
C PHE A 152 13.72 1.91 -14.99
N SER A 153 12.94 2.92 -14.59
CA SER A 153 11.48 2.83 -14.56
C SER A 153 10.92 2.41 -15.91
N LYS A 154 11.36 3.02 -17.02
CA LYS A 154 10.90 2.65 -18.38
C LYS A 154 11.18 1.18 -18.71
N LEU A 155 12.37 0.68 -18.37
CA LEU A 155 12.74 -0.72 -18.61
C LEU A 155 11.85 -1.69 -17.82
N VAL A 156 11.63 -1.42 -16.53
CA VAL A 156 10.79 -2.27 -15.67
C VAL A 156 9.32 -2.23 -16.12
N LEU A 157 8.81 -1.04 -16.50
CA LEU A 157 7.46 -0.89 -17.03
C LEU A 157 7.28 -1.66 -18.35
N ALA A 158 8.28 -1.62 -19.25
CA ALA A 158 8.23 -2.32 -20.53
C ALA A 158 8.15 -3.84 -20.39
N ASP A 159 8.91 -4.46 -19.48
CA ASP A 159 8.82 -5.91 -19.21
C ASP A 159 7.42 -6.31 -18.73
N ARG A 160 6.79 -5.46 -17.90
CA ARG A 160 5.48 -5.75 -17.30
C ARG A 160 4.29 -5.60 -18.22
N ILE A 161 4.33 -4.70 -19.21
CA ILE A 161 3.21 -4.51 -20.15
C ILE A 161 2.84 -5.82 -20.87
N SER A 162 3.79 -6.77 -20.98
CA SER A 162 3.57 -8.09 -21.57
C SER A 162 2.93 -9.14 -20.62
N LYS A 163 2.79 -8.84 -19.32
CA LYS A 163 2.36 -9.80 -18.29
C LYS A 163 1.03 -9.39 -17.66
N VAL A 164 0.08 -10.32 -17.57
CA VAL A 164 -1.24 -10.09 -16.95
C VAL A 164 -1.30 -10.69 -15.55
N VAL A 165 -1.82 -9.92 -14.59
CA VAL A 165 -2.14 -10.40 -13.23
C VAL A 165 -3.63 -10.68 -13.12
N GLY A 166 -3.99 -11.96 -13.04
CA GLY A 166 -5.35 -12.45 -12.83
C GLY A 166 -5.59 -12.90 -11.39
N VAL A 167 -6.85 -12.97 -10.98
CA VAL A 167 -7.27 -13.57 -9.70
C VAL A 167 -8.21 -14.72 -10.00
N ARG A 168 -7.94 -15.90 -9.44
CA ARG A 168 -8.85 -17.04 -9.48
C ARG A 168 -9.78 -16.93 -8.28
N ILE A 169 -11.07 -16.66 -8.53
CA ILE A 169 -12.07 -16.37 -7.49
C ILE A 169 -12.54 -17.65 -6.77
N ASN A 170 -12.43 -18.81 -7.41
CA ASN A 170 -12.75 -20.10 -6.78
C ASN A 170 -11.47 -20.85 -6.41
N CYS A 171 -11.32 -21.23 -5.15
CA CYS A 171 -10.20 -22.04 -4.71
C CYS A 171 -10.49 -23.54 -4.88
N LEU A 172 -9.45 -24.38 -4.94
CA LEU A 172 -9.61 -25.84 -5.01
C LEU A 172 -10.46 -26.40 -3.87
N ARG A 173 -10.48 -25.72 -2.72
CA ARG A 173 -11.26 -26.10 -1.55
C ARG A 173 -12.77 -25.95 -1.76
N ASP A 174 -13.20 -25.06 -2.65
CA ASP A 174 -14.62 -24.87 -3.00
C ASP A 174 -15.13 -25.99 -3.93
N GLN A 175 -14.24 -26.84 -4.44
CA GLN A 175 -14.57 -27.99 -5.30
C GLN A 175 -14.68 -29.31 -4.54
N ILE A 176 -14.38 -29.34 -3.24
CA ILE A 176 -14.53 -30.53 -2.41
C ILE A 176 -15.98 -30.54 -1.91
N ASN A 177 -16.79 -31.48 -2.42
CA ASN A 177 -18.12 -31.74 -1.87
C ASN A 177 -17.98 -32.10 -0.39
N ARG A 178 -18.77 -31.41 0.47
CA ARG A 178 -18.93 -31.76 1.88
C ARG A 178 -19.51 -33.17 2.04
#